data_AF-A0A8T5LE21-F1
#
_entry.id   AF-A0A8T5LE21-F1
#
_cell.length_a   1.000
_cell.length_b   1.000
_cell.length_c   1.000
_cell.angle_alpha   90.00
_cell.angle_beta   90.00
_cell.angle_gamma   90.00
#
_symmetry.space_group_name_H-M   'P 1'
#
loop_
_entity.id
_entity.type
_entity.pdbx_description
1 polymer ?
#
loop_
_entity_poly.entity_id
_entity_poly.type
_entity_poly.pdbx_seq_one_letter_code
_entity_poly.pdbx_strand_id
1 'polypeptide(L)'
;MIILNEIKSKDRKRFGKTYPGHVLKGHKAEIIPGASIRIHGEEWNHINAPVAFDRTFKVGDEAEYGSYNLKYTGEIVKIGAKTVTIRAYDRNNHQITIETFSWRNWDFDGEKIAKYNAEEMVCL
;
A
#
# COMPACT_ATOMS: atom_id res chain seq x y z
N MET A 1 -0.37 -14.21 13.31
CA MET A 1 -0.13 -12.75 13.25
C MET A 1 1.35 -12.51 13.02
N ILE A 2 1.70 -11.64 12.08
CA ILE A 2 3.08 -11.26 11.74
C ILE A 2 3.24 -9.77 12.04
N ILE A 3 4.29 -9.40 12.75
CA ILE A 3 4.58 -7.99 13.10
C ILE A 3 5.84 -7.56 12.36
N LEU A 4 5.75 -6.45 11.64
CA LEU A 4 6.86 -5.77 11.00
C LEU A 4 7.09 -4.44 11.71
N ASN A 5 8.11 -4.37 12.57
CA ASN A 5 8.49 -3.14 13.28
C ASN A 5 9.25 -2.15 12.40
N GLU A 6 9.74 -2.62 11.26
CA GLU A 6 10.37 -1.82 10.22
C GLU A 6 10.01 -2.47 8.88
N ILE A 7 9.46 -1.67 7.96
CA ILE A 7 9.11 -2.14 6.62
C ILE A 7 10.22 -1.75 5.65
N LYS A 8 10.74 -2.73 4.88
CA LYS A 8 11.86 -2.53 3.96
C LYS A 8 11.59 -3.22 2.63
N SER A 9 11.98 -2.59 1.52
CA SER A 9 12.02 -3.24 0.22
C SER A 9 13.11 -4.32 0.14
N LYS A 10 12.99 -5.22 -0.82
CA LYS A 10 13.93 -6.34 -0.99
C LYS A 10 15.30 -5.83 -1.44
N ASP A 11 16.36 -6.37 -0.85
CA ASP A 11 17.74 -6.20 -1.35
C ASP A 11 17.87 -6.70 -2.79
N ARG A 12 18.53 -5.90 -3.64
CA ARG A 12 18.73 -6.24 -5.04
C ARG A 12 20.15 -6.73 -5.26
N LYS A 13 20.31 -7.88 -5.91
CA LYS A 13 21.63 -8.35 -6.37
C LYS A 13 21.77 -8.06 -7.85
N ARG A 14 22.82 -7.32 -8.23
CA ARG A 14 23.12 -7.00 -9.63
C ARG A 14 24.63 -6.94 -9.82
N PHE A 15 25.14 -7.58 -10.88
CA PHE A 15 26.57 -7.61 -11.21
C PHE A 15 27.46 -8.03 -10.03
N GLY A 16 27.06 -9.06 -9.27
CA GLY A 16 27.82 -9.54 -8.10
C GLY A 16 27.78 -8.60 -6.87
N LYS A 17 27.16 -7.43 -6.97
CA LYS A 17 26.98 -6.49 -5.85
C LYS A 17 25.59 -6.62 -5.25
N THR A 18 25.49 -6.47 -3.92
CA THR A 18 24.22 -6.40 -3.20
C THR A 18 23.91 -4.95 -2.86
N TYR A 19 22.74 -4.50 -3.26
CA TYR A 19 22.20 -3.17 -2.97
C TYR A 19 21.12 -3.31 -1.91
N PRO A 20 21.28 -2.67 -0.74
CA PRO A 20 20.28 -2.74 0.32
C PRO A 20 18.96 -2.11 -0.17
N GLY A 21 17.85 -2.75 0.17
CA GLY A 21 16.53 -2.17 -0.03
C GLY A 21 16.33 -0.91 0.80
N HIS A 22 15.46 -0.04 0.30
CA HIS A 22 15.00 1.14 1.02
C HIS A 22 14.16 0.76 2.24
N VAL A 23 14.48 1.36 3.38
CA VAL A 23 13.70 1.27 4.62
C VAL A 23 12.66 2.38 4.64
N LEU A 24 11.39 2.00 4.77
CA LEU A 24 10.29 2.93 4.95
C LEU A 24 10.23 3.33 6.43
N LYS A 25 11.01 4.34 6.79
CA LYS A 25 11.19 4.79 8.18
C LYS A 25 9.84 5.19 8.79
N GLY A 26 9.62 4.83 10.04
CA GLY A 26 8.38 5.16 10.76
C GLY A 26 7.24 4.19 10.50
N HIS A 27 7.23 3.48 9.38
CA HIS A 27 6.15 2.57 9.00
C HIS A 27 6.30 1.20 9.67
N LYS A 28 5.18 0.71 10.20
CA LYS A 28 5.02 -0.60 10.83
C LYS A 28 3.78 -1.30 10.27
N ALA A 29 3.76 -2.62 10.35
CA ALA A 29 2.61 -3.40 9.93
C ALA A 29 2.32 -4.60 10.83
N GLU A 30 1.04 -4.87 11.05
CA GLU A 30 0.52 -6.08 11.68
C GLU A 30 -0.32 -6.83 10.65
N ILE A 31 0.07 -8.08 10.35
CA ILE A 31 -0.50 -8.86 9.26
C ILE A 31 -1.15 -10.13 9.82
N ILE A 32 -2.40 -10.36 9.44
CA ILE A 32 -3.10 -11.63 9.60
C ILE A 32 -3.34 -12.18 8.18
N PRO A 33 -2.46 -13.08 7.69
CA PRO A 33 -2.59 -13.61 6.33
C PRO A 33 -3.97 -14.20 6.07
N GLY A 34 -4.53 -13.89 4.91
CA GLY A 34 -5.88 -14.29 4.51
C GLY A 34 -7.01 -13.45 5.12
N ALA A 35 -6.71 -12.49 6.00
CA ALA A 35 -7.75 -11.71 6.69
C ALA A 35 -7.51 -10.20 6.59
N SER A 36 -6.43 -9.68 7.20
CA SER A 36 -6.23 -8.24 7.36
C SER A 36 -4.77 -7.83 7.42
N ILE A 37 -4.55 -6.55 7.16
CA ILE A 37 -3.29 -5.84 7.37
C ILE A 37 -3.57 -4.48 8.00
N ARG A 38 -2.92 -4.19 9.12
CA ARG A 38 -2.87 -2.86 9.71
C ARG A 38 -1.52 -2.23 9.41
N ILE A 39 -1.51 -1.02 8.85
CA ILE A 39 -0.32 -0.20 8.67
C ILE A 39 -0.43 1.02 9.58
N HIS A 40 0.65 1.35 10.27
CA HIS A 40 0.66 2.49 11.18
C HIS A 40 2.07 3.06 11.34
N GLY A 41 2.16 4.32 11.73
CA GLY A 41 3.45 5.00 11.80
C GLY A 41 3.33 6.51 11.68
N GLU A 42 4.42 7.12 11.25
CA GLU A 42 4.53 8.54 10.90
C GLU A 42 5.16 8.65 9.51
N GLU A 43 4.58 9.48 8.64
CA GLU A 43 5.09 9.75 7.29
C GLU A 43 5.29 11.25 7.07
N TRP A 44 6.32 11.60 6.31
CA TRP A 44 6.62 13.00 5.99
C TRP A 44 5.89 13.42 4.72
N ASN A 45 4.89 14.30 4.84
CA ASN A 45 4.08 14.73 3.70
C ASN A 45 4.68 15.89 2.88
N HIS A 46 5.99 16.16 3.03
CA HIS A 46 6.78 17.22 2.37
C HIS A 46 6.35 18.67 2.64
N ILE A 47 5.19 18.90 3.25
CA ILE A 47 4.60 20.23 3.49
C ILE A 47 4.66 20.58 4.98
N ASN A 48 4.41 19.62 5.86
CA ASN A 48 4.26 19.79 7.29
C ASN A 48 5.18 18.84 8.09
N ALA A 49 5.06 18.90 9.42
CA ALA A 49 5.61 17.92 10.35
C ALA A 49 5.15 16.47 10.01
N PRO A 50 5.82 15.43 10.54
CA PRO A 50 5.43 14.04 10.28
C PRO A 50 3.96 13.83 10.69
N VAL A 51 3.20 13.18 9.83
CA VAL A 51 1.78 12.89 10.05
C VAL A 51 1.65 11.46 10.53
N ALA A 52 1.10 11.29 11.73
CA ALA A 52 0.77 9.97 12.24
C ALA A 52 -0.40 9.36 11.46
N PHE A 53 -0.30 8.06 11.15
CA PHE A 53 -1.35 7.31 10.48
C PHE A 53 -1.55 5.95 11.14
N ASP A 54 -2.78 5.44 11.04
CA ASP A 54 -3.18 4.10 11.48
C ASP A 54 -4.37 3.65 10.63
N ARG A 55 -4.13 2.66 9.76
CA ARG A 55 -5.11 2.19 8.79
C ARG A 55 -5.15 0.66 8.82
N THR A 56 -6.35 0.11 8.84
CA THR A 56 -6.56 -1.34 8.74
C THR A 56 -7.35 -1.66 7.48
N PHE A 57 -6.84 -2.61 6.70
CA PHE A 57 -7.46 -3.12 5.49
C PHE A 57 -7.74 -4.61 5.66
N LYS A 58 -8.83 -5.08 5.07
CA LYS A 58 -9.28 -6.46 5.03
C LYS A 58 -9.35 -6.94 3.58
N VAL A 59 -9.39 -8.26 3.41
CA VAL A 59 -9.78 -8.84 2.12
C VAL A 59 -11.20 -8.34 1.76
N GLY A 60 -11.37 -7.84 0.54
CA GLY A 60 -12.58 -7.18 0.05
C GLY A 60 -12.53 -5.65 0.10
N ASP A 61 -11.64 -5.05 0.88
CA ASP A 61 -11.50 -3.58 0.91
C ASP A 61 -10.81 -3.06 -0.35
N GLU A 62 -11.06 -1.80 -0.69
CA GLU A 62 -10.36 -1.11 -1.78
C GLU A 62 -9.02 -0.53 -1.29
N ALA A 63 -7.98 -0.64 -2.11
CA ALA A 63 -6.66 -0.06 -1.83
C ALA A 63 -5.93 0.34 -3.11
N GLU A 64 -4.95 1.25 -2.96
CA GLU A 64 -4.11 1.71 -4.06
C GLU A 64 -3.00 0.69 -4.40
N TYR A 65 -2.84 0.40 -5.69
CA TYR A 65 -1.76 -0.44 -6.24
C TYR A 65 -0.91 0.26 -7.33
N GLY A 66 -1.33 1.45 -7.79
CA GLY A 66 -0.87 2.17 -9.00
C GLY A 66 0.57 2.67 -9.02
N SER A 67 0.94 3.50 -10.01
CA SER A 67 2.31 4.02 -10.18
C SER A 67 2.42 5.53 -9.95
N TYR A 68 3.65 6.06 -9.94
CA TYR A 68 4.08 7.40 -9.51
C TYR A 68 3.16 8.61 -9.82
N ASN A 69 2.36 8.56 -10.90
CA ASN A 69 1.55 9.69 -11.36
C ASN A 69 0.03 9.43 -11.37
N LEU A 70 -0.42 8.20 -11.10
CA LEU A 70 -1.83 7.81 -11.23
C LEU A 70 -2.26 6.93 -10.04
N LYS A 71 -3.33 7.35 -9.36
CA LYS A 71 -3.95 6.59 -8.27
C LYS A 71 -4.85 5.50 -8.86
N TYR A 72 -4.28 4.31 -9.02
CA TYR A 72 -5.06 3.14 -9.40
C TYR A 72 -5.46 2.36 -8.15
N THR A 73 -6.75 2.11 -8.02
CA THR A 73 -7.34 1.37 -6.90
C THR A 73 -7.97 0.07 -7.39
N GLY A 74 -8.16 -0.86 -6.45
CA GLY A 74 -8.85 -2.10 -6.69
C GLY A 74 -9.13 -2.86 -5.39
N GLU A 75 -9.83 -3.98 -5.52
CA GLU A 75 -10.23 -4.82 -4.38
C GLU A 75 -9.04 -5.66 -3.90
N ILE A 76 -8.78 -5.68 -2.59
CA ILE A 76 -7.83 -6.60 -1.98
C ILE A 76 -8.40 -8.02 -2.02
N VAL A 77 -7.86 -8.87 -2.89
CA VAL A 77 -8.31 -10.27 -3.04
C VAL A 77 -7.48 -11.26 -2.22
N LYS A 78 -6.28 -10.86 -1.78
CA LYS A 78 -5.42 -11.71 -0.94
C LYS A 78 -4.44 -10.89 -0.12
N ILE A 79 -4.34 -11.19 1.16
CA ILE A 79 -3.29 -10.69 2.04
C ILE A 79 -2.37 -11.84 2.41
N GLY A 80 -1.11 -11.77 1.97
CA GLY A 80 -0.07 -12.74 2.30
C GLY A 80 0.90 -12.22 3.36
N ALA A 81 1.83 -13.08 3.78
CA ALA A 81 2.84 -12.72 4.77
C ALA A 81 3.82 -11.62 4.29
N LYS A 82 3.98 -11.45 2.98
CA LYS A 82 4.97 -10.54 2.37
C LYS A 82 4.40 -9.64 1.27
N THR A 83 3.17 -9.91 0.84
CA THR A 83 2.56 -9.25 -0.31
C THR A 83 1.07 -9.11 -0.11
N VAL A 84 0.49 -8.11 -0.76
CA VAL A 84 -0.95 -7.93 -0.92
C VAL A 84 -1.27 -8.06 -2.41
N THR A 85 -2.33 -8.79 -2.74
CA THR A 85 -2.83 -8.90 -4.11
C THR A 85 -4.10 -8.09 -4.22
N ILE A 86 -4.08 -7.12 -5.14
CA ILE A 86 -5.18 -6.22 -5.44
C ILE A 86 -5.66 -6.53 -6.86
N ARG A 87 -6.96 -6.75 -7.03
CA ARG A 87 -7.59 -6.93 -8.33
C ARG A 87 -8.07 -5.58 -8.83
N ALA A 88 -7.50 -5.16 -9.96
CA ALA A 88 -7.87 -3.95 -10.64
C ALA A 88 -9.23 -4.09 -11.35
N TYR A 89 -9.79 -2.95 -11.77
CA TYR A 89 -11.05 -2.90 -12.53
C TYR A 89 -10.99 -3.66 -13.86
N ASP A 90 -9.81 -3.73 -14.50
CA ASP A 90 -9.56 -4.54 -15.70
C ASP A 90 -9.46 -6.06 -15.42
N ARG A 91 -9.71 -6.46 -14.17
CA ARG A 91 -9.62 -7.82 -13.62
C ARG A 91 -8.21 -8.41 -13.55
N ASN A 92 -7.17 -7.62 -13.83
CA ASN A 92 -5.81 -8.04 -13.60
C ASN A 92 -5.45 -8.00 -12.11
N ASN A 93 -4.69 -9.01 -11.66
CA ASN A 93 -4.22 -9.08 -10.29
C ASN A 93 -2.83 -8.45 -10.19
N HIS A 94 -2.71 -7.42 -9.36
CA HIS A 94 -1.44 -6.78 -9.02
C HIS A 94 -0.98 -7.26 -7.65
N GLN A 95 0.18 -7.91 -7.60
CA GLN A 95 0.80 -8.29 -6.35
C GLN A 95 1.87 -7.25 -5.97
N ILE A 96 1.65 -6.56 -4.84
CA ILE A 96 2.58 -5.57 -4.31
C ILE A 96 3.16 -6.00 -2.97
N THR A 97 4.36 -5.54 -2.66
CA THR A 97 5.04 -5.83 -1.38
C THR A 97 4.36 -5.05 -0.24
N ILE A 98 4.60 -5.47 1.00
CA ILE A 98 4.11 -4.71 2.16
C ILE A 98 4.68 -3.29 2.20
N GLU A 99 5.92 -3.11 1.74
CA GLU A 99 6.55 -1.79 1.62
C GLU A 99 5.81 -0.88 0.65
N THR A 100 5.55 -1.35 -0.57
CA THR A 100 4.81 -0.58 -1.56
C THR A 100 3.36 -0.35 -1.11
N PHE A 101 2.72 -1.35 -0.50
CA PHE A 101 1.37 -1.22 0.04
C PHE A 101 1.30 -0.12 1.11
N SER A 102 2.21 -0.15 2.08
CA SER A 102 2.23 0.81 3.19
C SER A 102 2.51 2.23 2.72
N TRP A 103 3.48 2.42 1.82
CA TRP A 103 3.81 3.73 1.27
C TRP A 103 2.70 4.34 0.41
N ARG A 104 1.87 3.51 -0.24
CA ARG A 104 0.75 4.02 -1.07
C ARG A 104 -0.53 4.27 -0.31
N ASN A 105 -0.70 3.63 0.84
CA ASN A 105 -2.00 3.59 1.51
C ASN A 105 -2.01 4.25 2.89
N TRP A 106 -0.91 4.87 3.33
CA TRP A 106 -0.84 5.57 4.62
C TRP A 106 -1.85 6.72 4.71
N ASP A 107 -2.06 7.45 3.60
CA ASP A 107 -3.02 8.55 3.46
C ASP A 107 -4.27 8.15 2.65
N PHE A 108 -4.50 6.84 2.44
CA PHE A 108 -5.62 6.37 1.64
C PHE A 108 -6.96 6.87 2.19
N ASP A 109 -7.74 7.45 1.30
CA ASP A 109 -9.08 7.97 1.57
C ASP A 109 -10.01 7.45 0.45
N GLY A 110 -10.61 6.29 0.71
CA GLY A 110 -11.48 5.62 -0.25
C GLY A 110 -12.73 6.43 -0.59
N GLU A 111 -13.26 7.22 0.34
CA GLU A 111 -14.43 8.07 0.09
C GLU A 111 -14.08 9.23 -0.84
N LYS A 112 -12.94 9.89 -0.60
CA LYS A 112 -12.46 10.96 -1.47
C LYS A 112 -12.14 10.47 -2.88
N ILE A 113 -11.56 9.27 -3.00
CA ILE A 113 -11.27 8.64 -4.30
C ILE A 113 -12.58 8.24 -4.99
N ALA A 114 -13.53 7.63 -4.28
CA ALA A 114 -14.83 7.28 -4.84
C ALA A 114 -15.60 8.52 -5.33
N LYS A 115 -15.55 9.62 -4.58
CA LYS A 115 -16.15 10.90 -4.98
C LYS A 115 -15.49 11.49 -6.22
N TYR A 116 -14.15 11.51 -6.27
CA TYR A 116 -13.41 11.97 -7.44
C TYR A 116 -13.74 11.13 -8.70
N ASN A 117 -13.78 9.80 -8.55
CA ASN A 117 -14.13 8.89 -9.65
C ASN A 117 -15.58 9.07 -10.11
N ALA A 118 -16.52 9.34 -9.21
CA ALA A 118 -17.91 9.62 -9.56
C ALA A 118 -18.07 10.95 -10.32
N GLU A 119 -17.28 11.97 -9.99
CA GLU A 119 -17.33 13.28 -10.66
C GLU A 119 -16.69 13.23 -12.06
N GLU A 120 -15.57 12.52 -12.23
CA GLU A 120 -14.87 12.39 -13.53
C GLU A 120 -15.57 11.44 -14.51
N MET A 121 -16.21 10.36 -14.04
CA MET A 121 -16.92 9.40 -14.90
C MET A 121 -18.26 9.92 -15.46
N VAL A 122 -18.76 11.06 -14.98
CA VAL A 122 -20.00 11.70 -15.47
C VAL A 122 -19.74 12.59 -16.70
N CYS A 123 -18.47 12.82 -17.09
CA CYS A 123 -18.08 13.69 -18.20
C CYS A 123 -17.58 12.98 -19.48
N LEU A 124 -17.88 11.67 -19.67
CA LEU A 124 -17.64 10.94 -20.92
C LEU A 124 -18.96 10.56 -21.60
#